data_AF-A0A975TRI5-F1
#
_entry.id   AF-A0A975TRI5-F1
#
_cell.length_a   1.000
_cell.length_b   1.000
_cell.length_c   1.000
_cell.angle_alpha   90.00
_cell.angle_beta   90.00
_cell.angle_gamma   90.00
#
_symmetry.space_group_name_H-M   'P 1'
#
loop_
_entity.id
_entity.type
_entity.pdbx_description
1 polymer ?
#
loop_
_entity_poly.entity_id
_entity_poly.type
_entity_poly.pdbx_seq_one_letter_code
_entity_poly.pdbx_strand_id
1 'polypeptide(L)' 'MADTDFYSRDRPPHPRLPEDRPRGGGPKVYEHHKMRRTTMFLIAFVILVLVGILLFP' A
#
# COMPACT_ATOMS: atom_id res chain seq x y z
N MET A 1 -32.90 18.02 -24.07
CA MET A 1 -32.22 17.76 -22.78
C MET A 1 -33.07 16.80 -21.96
N ALA A 2 -33.20 15.55 -22.40
CA ALA A 2 -33.99 14.54 -21.71
C ALA A 2 -33.38 13.16 -21.97
N ASP A 3 -32.25 12.87 -21.31
CA ASP A 3 -31.61 11.54 -21.36
C ASP A 3 -31.08 11.09 -19.99
N THR A 4 -31.06 11.97 -18.98
CA THR A 4 -30.61 11.64 -17.61
C THR A 4 -31.72 11.05 -16.73
N ASP A 5 -32.97 11.15 -17.18
CA ASP A 5 -34.16 10.81 -16.37
C ASP A 5 -34.61 9.34 -16.52
N PHE A 6 -34.16 8.66 -17.58
CA PHE A 6 -34.55 7.27 -17.85
C PHE A 6 -33.84 6.29 -16.89
N TYR A 7 -32.55 6.50 -16.62
CA TYR A 7 -31.76 5.61 -15.75
C TYR A 7 -31.83 5.95 -14.26
N SER A 8 -32.43 7.07 -13.89
CA SER A 8 -32.53 7.53 -12.50
C SER A 8 -33.77 6.98 -11.79
N ARG A 9 -34.80 6.53 -12.54
CA ARG A 9 -36.05 5.98 -11.98
C ARG A 9 -36.00 4.47 -11.70
N ASP A 10 -35.15 3.73 -12.42
CA ASP A 10 -35.06 2.27 -12.31
C ASP A 10 -34.09 1.77 -11.24
N ARG A 11 -33.38 2.67 -10.54
CA ARG A 11 -32.45 2.27 -9.48
C ARG A 11 -33.17 2.27 -8.13
N PRO A 12 -33.18 1.14 -7.40
CA PRO A 12 -33.73 1.10 -6.06
C PRO A 12 -32.91 2.00 -5.11
N PRO A 13 -33.51 2.49 -4.01
CA PRO A 13 -32.84 3.37 -3.04
C PRO A 13 -31.53 2.80 -2.46
N HIS A 14 -31.39 1.47 -2.46
CA HIS A 14 -30.21 0.75 -2.00
C HIS A 14 -29.70 -0.19 -3.10
N PRO A 15 -28.93 0.33 -4.07
CA PRO A 15 -28.47 -0.45 -5.22
C PRO A 15 -27.29 -1.37 -4.88
N ARG A 16 -26.83 -1.38 -3.61
CA ARG A 16 -25.72 -2.23 -3.16
C ARG A 16 -26.27 -3.54 -2.62
N LEU A 17 -25.89 -4.63 -3.26
CA LEU A 17 -26.18 -5.98 -2.82
C LEU A 17 -25.13 -6.46 -1.80
N PRO A 18 -25.49 -7.35 -0.86
CA PRO A 18 -24.50 -8.01 0.02
C PRO A 18 -23.37 -8.71 -0.76
N GLU A 19 -23.67 -9.16 -1.97
CA GLU A 19 -22.74 -9.82 -2.88
C GLU A 19 -21.80 -8.85 -3.62
N ASP A 20 -22.09 -7.53 -3.60
CA ASP A 20 -21.24 -6.46 -4.13
C ASP A 20 -20.03 -6.18 -3.21
N ARG A 21 -19.39 -7.24 -2.76
CA ARG A 21 -18.07 -7.15 -2.15
C ARG A 21 -17.07 -6.67 -3.19
N PRO A 22 -16.05 -5.89 -2.80
CA PRO A 22 -15.03 -5.41 -3.73
C PRO A 22 -14.44 -6.57 -4.56
N ARG A 23 -14.59 -6.51 -5.89
CA ARG A 23 -13.95 -7.45 -6.82
C ARG A 23 -12.48 -7.05 -6.96
N GLY A 24 -11.66 -7.50 -6.02
CA GLY A 24 -10.25 -7.19 -5.95
C GLY A 24 -9.88 -6.79 -4.53
N GLY A 25 -8.94 -7.54 -3.95
CA GLY A 25 -8.40 -7.24 -2.63
C GLY A 25 -7.93 -5.79 -2.59
N GLY A 26 -8.42 -5.04 -1.59
CA GLY A 26 -8.06 -3.65 -1.36
C GLY A 26 -6.55 -3.44 -1.27
N PRO A 27 -6.08 -2.18 -1.20
CA PRO A 27 -4.66 -1.86 -1.26
C PRO A 27 -3.89 -2.76 -0.31
N LYS A 28 -3.00 -3.60 -0.87
CA LYS A 28 -2.08 -4.40 -0.07
C LYS A 28 -1.22 -3.39 0.69
N VAL A 29 -1.49 -3.23 1.98
CA VAL A 29 -0.60 -2.49 2.85
C VAL A 29 0.65 -3.34 2.96
N TYR A 30 1.62 -3.08 2.09
CA TYR A 30 2.95 -3.65 2.25
C TYR A 30 3.48 -3.13 3.58
N GLU A 31 3.74 -4.02 4.54
CA GLU A 31 4.35 -3.65 5.80
C GLU A 31 5.79 -3.17 5.53
N HIS A 32 5.93 -1.87 5.29
CA HIS A 32 7.21 -1.19 5.08
C HIS A 32 8.14 -1.29 6.31
N HIS A 33 7.61 -1.70 7.47
CA HIS A 33 8.34 -1.78 8.73
C HIS A 33 9.51 -2.78 8.69
N LYS A 34 9.37 -3.93 8.02
CA LYS A 34 10.48 -4.91 7.95
C LYS A 34 11.63 -4.43 7.07
N MET A 35 11.33 -3.84 5.92
CA MET A 35 12.35 -3.34 4.99
C MET A 35 13.20 -2.24 5.62
N ARG A 36 12.58 -1.35 6.42
CA ARG A 36 13.27 -0.24 7.09
C ARG A 36 14.32 -0.70 8.10
N ARG A 37 14.06 -1.78 8.84
CA ARG A 37 15.02 -2.33 9.82
C ARG A 37 16.23 -2.94 9.13
N THR A 38 16.00 -3.76 8.10
CA THR A 38 17.08 -4.40 7.35
C THR A 38 18.01 -3.37 6.71
N THR A 39 17.46 -2.30 6.12
CA THR A 39 18.27 -1.22 5.55
C THR A 39 19.10 -0.50 6.62
N MET A 40 18.55 -0.25 7.81
CA MET A 40 19.30 0.38 8.91
C MET A 40 20.48 -0.49 9.37
N PHE A 41 20.28 -1.80 9.55
CA PHE A 41 21.36 -2.71 9.94
C PHE A 41 22.46 -2.78 8.88
N LEU A 42 22.09 -2.81 7.60
CA LEU A 42 23.05 -2.80 6.50
C LEU A 42 23.91 -1.53 6.53
N ILE A 43 23.29 -0.36 6.69
CA ILE A 43 24.01 0.92 6.76
C ILE A 43 24.95 0.93 7.97
N ALA A 44 24.48 0.51 9.15
CA ALA A 44 25.30 0.44 10.35
C ALA A 44 26.51 -0.49 10.18
N PHE A 45 26.32 -1.65 9.53
CA PHE A 45 27.40 -2.60 9.24
C PHE A 45 28.46 -2.00 8.33
N VAL A 46 28.07 -1.32 7.24
CA VAL A 46 29.00 -0.66 6.32
C VAL A 46 29.83 0.40 7.04
N ILE A 47 29.20 1.22 7.89
CA ILE A 47 29.90 2.24 8.68
C ILE A 47 30.92 1.59 9.63
N LEU A 48 30.53 0.51 10.32
CA LEU A 48 31.42 -0.21 11.23
C LEU A 48 32.68 -0.74 10.51
N VAL A 49 32.50 -1.32 9.33
CA VAL A 49 33.63 -1.82 8.51
C VAL A 49 34.55 -0.68 8.09
N LEU A 50 33.99 0.44 7.61
CA LEU A 50 34.78 1.61 7.21
C LEU A 50 35.58 2.20 8.37
N VAL A 51 34.97 2.30 9.55
CA VAL A 51 35.64 2.77 10.77
C VAL A 51 36.76 1.81 11.16
N GLY A 52 36.54 0.49 11.07
CA GLY A 52 37.57 -0.51 11.35
C GLY A 52 38.78 -0.38 10.43
N ILE A 53 38.56 -0.21 9.12
CA ILE A 53 39.64 0.02 8.14
C ILE A 53 40.38 1.33 8.43
N LEU A 54 39.67 2.39 8.81
CA LEU A 54 40.29 3.69 9.13
C LEU A 54 41.12 3.64 10.41
N LEU A 55 40.66 2.92 11.44
CA LEU A 55 41.36 2.78 12.72
C LEU A 55 42.55 1.82 12.65
N PHE A 56 42.52 0.85 11.76
CA PHE A 56 43.55 -0.16 11.56
C PHE A 56 43.93 -0.25 10.07
N PRO A 57 44.71 0.72 9.56
CA PRO A 57 45.20 0.70 8.18
C PRO A 57 46.15 -0.48 7.90
#